data_AF-A0A090QNS9-F1
#
_entry.id   AF-A0A090QNS9-F1
#
_cell.length_a   1.000
_cell.length_b   1.000
_cell.length_c   1.000
_cell.angle_alpha   90.00
_cell.angle_beta   90.00
_cell.angle_gamma   90.00
#
_symmetry.space_group_name_H-M   'P 1'
#
loop_
_entity.id
_entity.type
_entity.pdbx_description
1 polymer ?
#
loop_
_entity_poly.entity_id
_entity_poly.type
_entity_poly.pdbx_seq_one_letter_code
_entity_poly.pdbx_strand_id
1 'polypeptide(L)'
;MAQQLAGLAASINQEPGFIWKIWTENAAEQLGGGIYLFESEASAQAYLTMHTARLTAMGITGIRGRLFVVNTALSAINHADFASK
;
A
#
# COMPACT_ATOMS: atom_id res chain seq x y z
N MET A 1 10.58 0.56 -13.93
CA MET A 1 9.39 0.56 -13.05
C MET A 1 8.84 1.96 -12.76
N ALA A 2 9.61 2.86 -12.14
CA ALA A 2 9.08 4.14 -11.63
C ALA A 2 8.27 4.97 -12.66
N GLN A 3 8.78 5.12 -13.88
CA GLN A 3 8.12 5.94 -14.91
C GLN A 3 6.86 5.28 -15.49
N GLN A 4 6.82 3.95 -15.54
CA GLN A 4 5.66 3.18 -16.02
C GLN A 4 4.52 3.14 -14.99
N LEU A 5 4.86 3.23 -13.70
CA LEU A 5 3.90 3.15 -12.59
C LEU A 5 3.53 4.52 -12.01
N ALA A 6 4.02 5.62 -12.59
CA ALA A 6 3.74 6.97 -12.11
C ALA A 6 2.23 7.28 -12.10
N GLY A 7 1.49 6.89 -13.15
CA GLY A 7 0.04 7.05 -13.20
C GLY A 7 -0.69 6.24 -12.13
N LEU A 8 -0.21 5.03 -11.84
CA LEU A 8 -0.73 4.21 -10.73
C LEU A 8 -0.42 4.85 -9.37
N ALA A 9 0.79 5.39 -9.18
CA ALA A 9 1.13 6.10 -7.94
C ALA A 9 0.21 7.31 -7.72
N ALA A 10 -0.07 8.09 -8.77
CA ALA A 10 -0.96 9.23 -8.69
C ALA A 10 -2.41 8.85 -8.37
N SER A 11 -2.93 7.74 -8.93
CA SER A 11 -4.31 7.32 -8.67
C SER A 11 -4.52 6.82 -7.24
N ILE A 12 -3.51 6.22 -6.62
CA ILE A 12 -3.58 5.75 -5.23
C ILE A 12 -3.84 6.91 -4.25
N ASN A 13 -3.33 8.11 -4.55
CA ASN A 13 -3.58 9.30 -3.72
C ASN A 13 -5.06 9.74 -3.70
N GLN A 14 -5.89 9.22 -4.61
CA GLN A 14 -7.31 9.55 -4.71
C GLN A 14 -8.21 8.50 -4.01
N GLU A 15 -7.62 7.46 -3.43
CA GLU A 15 -8.37 6.38 -2.78
C GLU A 15 -8.91 6.84 -1.41
N PRO A 16 -10.17 6.52 -1.06
CA PRO A 16 -10.77 6.96 0.19
C PRO A 16 -9.97 6.56 1.43
N GLY A 17 -9.60 7.54 2.25
CA GLY A 17 -8.87 7.33 3.50
C GLY A 17 -7.42 6.90 3.31
N PHE A 18 -6.83 7.00 2.11
CA PHE A 18 -5.41 6.76 1.89
C PHE A 18 -4.57 7.87 2.54
N ILE A 19 -3.51 7.49 3.27
CA ILE A 19 -2.59 8.43 3.91
C ILE A 19 -1.25 8.43 3.17
N TRP A 20 -0.58 7.27 3.10
CA TRP A 20 0.68 7.13 2.37
C TRP A 20 0.96 5.68 1.95
N LYS A 21 1.94 5.54 1.05
CA LYS A 21 2.46 4.25 0.57
C LYS A 21 3.99 4.27 0.53
N ILE A 22 4.61 3.19 0.98
CA ILE A 22 5.99 2.83 0.65
C ILE A 22 5.95 1.83 -0.49
N TRP A 23 6.63 2.12 -1.60
CA TRP A 23 6.83 1.17 -2.69
C TRP A 23 7.98 0.21 -2.34
N THR A 24 7.77 -1.09 -2.53
CA THR A 24 8.79 -2.11 -2.25
C THR A 24 9.08 -2.92 -3.50
N GLU A 25 10.35 -3.29 -3.68
CA GLU A 25 10.81 -4.16 -4.76
C GLU A 25 11.98 -5.01 -4.30
N ASN A 26 12.06 -6.25 -4.79
CA ASN A 26 13.19 -7.14 -4.66
C ASN A 26 13.42 -7.78 -6.04
N ALA A 27 14.39 -7.24 -6.78
CA ALA A 27 14.68 -7.72 -8.12
C ALA A 27 15.21 -9.16 -8.17
N ALA A 28 15.95 -9.59 -7.13
CA ALA A 28 16.52 -10.94 -7.07
C ALA A 28 15.44 -12.02 -6.95
N GLU A 29 14.37 -11.72 -6.20
CA GLU A 29 13.21 -12.61 -6.05
C GLU A 29 12.05 -12.26 -6.99
N GLN A 30 12.22 -11.25 -7.85
CA GLN A 30 11.19 -10.72 -8.74
C GLN A 30 9.89 -10.32 -7.99
N LEU A 31 10.03 -9.75 -6.80
CA LEU A 31 8.89 -9.29 -6.00
C LEU A 31 8.71 -7.78 -6.12
N GLY A 32 7.46 -7.34 -6.18
CA GLY A 32 7.05 -5.95 -6.06
C GLY A 32 5.86 -5.85 -5.11
N GLY A 33 5.73 -4.73 -4.41
CA GLY A 33 4.65 -4.55 -3.45
C GLY A 33 4.56 -3.14 -2.89
N GLY A 34 3.98 -3.06 -1.69
CA GLY A 34 4.02 -1.84 -0.91
C GLY A 34 3.43 -2.01 0.48
N ILE A 35 3.78 -1.07 1.35
CA ILE A 35 3.18 -0.88 2.66
C ILE A 35 2.29 0.34 2.56
N TYR A 36 1.06 0.22 3.06
CA TYR A 36 0.03 1.25 2.93
C TYR A 36 -0.48 1.62 4.32
N LEU A 37 -0.76 2.91 4.52
CA LEU A 37 -1.49 3.40 5.68
C LEU A 37 -2.80 4.02 5.25
N PHE A 38 -3.88 3.64 5.95
CA PHE A 38 -5.23 4.15 5.74
C PHE A 38 -5.80 4.66 7.07
N GLU A 39 -6.75 5.60 6.98
CA GLU A 39 -7.48 6.17 8.10
C GLU A 39 -8.37 5.15 8.84
N SER A 40 -8.80 4.08 8.15
CA SER A 40 -9.66 3.04 8.73
C SER A 40 -9.42 1.66 8.12
N GLU A 41 -9.79 0.62 8.86
CA GLU A 41 -9.79 -0.76 8.37
C GLU A 41 -10.73 -0.94 7.17
N ALA A 42 -11.89 -0.27 7.19
CA ALA A 42 -12.86 -0.33 6.09
C ALA A 42 -12.25 0.21 4.77
N SER A 43 -11.57 1.35 4.83
CA SER A 43 -10.85 1.92 3.69
C SER A 43 -9.73 0.99 3.20
N ALA A 44 -8.93 0.44 4.13
CA ALA A 44 -7.85 -0.49 3.79
C ALA A 44 -8.37 -1.77 3.11
N GLN A 45 -9.47 -2.34 3.63
CA GLN A 45 -10.09 -3.54 3.10
C GLN A 45 -10.70 -3.30 1.72
N ALA A 46 -11.38 -2.16 1.52
CA ALA A 46 -11.92 -1.77 0.22
C ALA A 46 -10.81 -1.62 -0.82
N TYR A 47 -9.72 -0.93 -0.46
CA TYR A 47 -8.57 -0.77 -1.35
C TYR A 47 -7.89 -2.11 -1.65
N LEU A 48 -7.72 -2.99 -0.66
CA LEU A 48 -7.12 -4.31 -0.89
C LEU A 48 -7.94 -5.14 -1.90
N THR A 49 -9.27 -5.13 -1.77
CA THR A 49 -10.16 -5.82 -2.71
C THR A 49 -10.03 -5.27 -4.12
N MET A 50 -10.19 -3.95 -4.28
CA MET A 50 -10.07 -3.29 -5.59
C MET A 50 -8.69 -3.48 -6.20
N HIS A 51 -7.63 -3.25 -5.42
CA HIS A 51 -6.26 -3.29 -5.93
C HIS A 51 -5.85 -4.70 -6.32
N THR A 52 -6.29 -5.72 -5.58
CA THR A 52 -6.10 -7.13 -5.96
C THR A 52 -6.74 -7.42 -7.32
N ALA A 53 -7.98 -6.98 -7.55
CA ALA A 53 -8.65 -7.14 -8.84
C ALA A 53 -7.90 -6.41 -9.97
N ARG A 54 -7.45 -5.18 -9.72
CA ARG A 54 -6.64 -4.39 -10.66
C ARG A 54 -5.33 -5.09 -11.04
N LEU A 55 -4.59 -5.62 -10.06
CA LEU A 55 -3.33 -6.32 -10.30
C LEU A 55 -3.56 -7.65 -11.06
N THR A 56 -4.61 -8.40 -10.73
CA THR A 56 -5.01 -9.59 -11.47
C THR A 56 -5.32 -9.26 -12.93
N ALA A 57 -6.03 -8.17 -13.21
CA ALA A 57 -6.30 -7.70 -14.57
C ALA A 57 -5.03 -7.29 -15.33
N MET A 58 -3.96 -6.91 -14.63
CA MET A 58 -2.63 -6.66 -15.19
C MET A 58 -1.80 -7.93 -15.39
N GLY A 59 -2.35 -9.12 -15.09
CA GLY A 59 -1.67 -10.41 -15.21
C GLY A 59 -0.78 -10.77 -14.03
N ILE A 60 -0.83 -10.01 -12.94
CA ILE A 60 -0.03 -10.29 -11.73
C ILE A 60 -0.73 -11.40 -10.93
N THR A 61 0.03 -12.44 -10.61
CA THR A 61 -0.45 -13.60 -9.83
C THR A 61 0.26 -13.68 -8.48
N GLY A 62 -0.19 -14.56 -7.58
CA GLY A 62 0.43 -14.75 -6.27
C GLY A 62 0.32 -13.52 -5.34
N ILE A 63 -0.69 -12.68 -5.54
CA ILE A 63 -0.92 -11.47 -4.74
C ILE A 63 -1.22 -11.86 -3.28
N ARG A 64 -0.49 -11.25 -2.35
CA ARG A 64 -0.65 -11.47 -0.91
C ARG A 64 -0.93 -10.14 -0.23
N GLY A 65 -2.10 -10.03 0.41
CA GLY A 65 -2.49 -8.92 1.27
C GLY A 65 -2.65 -9.35 2.72
N ARG A 66 -2.30 -8.47 3.65
CA ARG A 66 -2.51 -8.62 5.09
C ARG A 66 -2.94 -7.27 5.66
N LEU A 67 -3.89 -7.28 6.57
CA LEU A 67 -4.32 -6.11 7.31
C LEU A 67 -3.80 -6.21 8.75
N PHE A 68 -3.28 -5.10 9.26
CA PHE A 68 -2.78 -4.97 10.61
C PHE A 68 -3.24 -3.63 11.18
N VAL A 69 -3.42 -3.60 12.50
CA VAL A 69 -3.58 -2.34 13.24
C VAL A 69 -2.20 -1.82 13.62
N VAL A 70 -1.99 -0.51 13.46
CA VAL A 70 -0.75 0.14 13.87
C VAL A 70 -0.66 0.16 15.39
N ASN A 71 0.42 -0.40 15.94
CA ASN A 71 0.77 -0.18 17.34
C ASN A 71 1.47 1.18 17.48
N THR A 72 0.69 2.23 17.74
CA THR A 72 1.17 3.62 17.74
C THR A 72 2.24 3.87 18.81
N ALA A 73 2.09 3.28 20.00
CA ALA A 73 3.05 3.44 21.09
C ALA A 73 4.45 2.91 20.75
N LEU A 74 4.54 1.67 20.25
CA LEU A 74 5.82 1.09 19.85
C LEU A 74 6.40 1.78 18.61
N SER A 75 5.53 2.14 17.66
CA SER A 75 5.98 2.78 16.43
C SER A 75 6.57 4.17 16.69
N ALA A 76 6.01 4.92 17.65
CA ALA A 76 6.55 6.21 18.07
C ALA A 76 7.98 6.08 18.66
N ILE A 77 8.25 5.02 19.44
CA ILE A 77 9.60 4.73 19.95
C ILE A 77 10.59 4.54 18.80
N ASN A 78 10.15 3.91 17.71
CA ASN A 78 10.96 3.66 16.52
C ASN A 78 10.79 4.72 15.42
N HIS A 79 10.44 5.96 15.80
CA HIS A 79 10.44 7.13 14.91
C HIS A 79 9.46 7.03 13.73
N ALA A 80 8.45 6.17 13.82
CA ALA A 80 7.40 6.18 12.82
C ALA A 80 6.61 7.49 12.95
N ASP A 81 6.86 8.39 12.00
CA ASP A 81 6.04 9.57 11.81
C ASP A 81 4.91 9.19 10.84
N PHE A 82 3.75 8.89 11.40
CA PHE A 82 2.55 8.63 10.61
C PHE A 82 1.97 9.89 9.99
N ALA A 83 2.58 11.05 10.28
CA ALA A 83 2.27 12.38 9.82
C ALA A 83 0.76 12.66 9.76
N SER A 84 0.29 13.29 10.84
CA SER A 84 -0.32 14.62 10.75
C SER A 84 -0.13 15.25 9.37
N LYS A 85 -1.25 15.57 8.70
CA LYS A 85 -1.24 16.53 7.60
C LYS A 85 -0.53 17.82 7.99
#